data_AF-A0A4Q4YRT2-F1
#
_entry.id   AF-A0A4Q4YRT2-F1
#
_cell.length_a   1.000
_cell.length_b   1.000
_cell.length_c   1.000
_cell.angle_alpha   90.00
_cell.angle_beta   90.00
_cell.angle_gamma   90.00
#
_symmetry.space_group_name_H-M   'P 1'
#
loop_
_entity.id
_entity.type
_entity.pdbx_description
1 polymer ?
#
loop_
_entity_poly.entity_id
_entity_poly.type
_entity_poly.pdbx_seq_one_letter_code
_entity_poly.pdbx_strand_id
1 'polypeptide(L)'
;MDQASRTLATLLRFGAGPRVIPKAFYDPYCRDLPEDGPIEEALHDIDDDNKRWCTADVRAHLVKSLSLSQRYDLYRSSKVKPRSGREKELLGRQGAGEVLGLHQMIVAQSIATRWLKKKLLVFGDLMSLELNVVDCTIFKQDNELFGPRAPYSEYEDGSPLNNFLVRKAGSRCIVFMDEFEKTSKDLHNTLLLPFQDGRYEDHRNGKLIDSSKSIWILATNKLDDSIHSFCGTHRQVLFESEDEEAQDKLVGKLCRQLRKEFIGHFGAPLGGRITEILPFLVFAPQEAAVIVHKVLMDLET
;
A
#
# COMPACT_ATOMS: atom_id res chain seq x y z
N MET A 1 -9.75 -2.89 19.61
CA MET A 1 -10.09 -4.04 18.74
C MET A 1 -10.68 -5.24 19.49
N ASP A 2 -11.97 -5.49 19.28
CA ASP A 2 -12.66 -6.74 19.64
C ASP A 2 -11.95 -8.00 19.10
N GLN A 3 -11.90 -9.06 19.91
CA GLN A 3 -11.22 -10.32 19.58
C GLN A 3 -11.77 -10.95 18.30
N ALA A 4 -13.09 -10.86 18.07
CA ALA A 4 -13.72 -11.41 16.87
C ALA A 4 -13.30 -10.66 15.58
N SER A 5 -13.13 -9.34 15.66
CA SER A 5 -12.63 -8.52 14.53
C SER A 5 -11.21 -8.94 14.12
N ARG A 6 -10.31 -9.13 15.09
CA ARG A 6 -8.94 -9.61 14.83
C ARG A 6 -8.93 -11.02 14.24
N THR A 7 -9.75 -11.93 14.77
CA THR A 7 -9.86 -13.29 14.24
C THR A 7 -10.37 -13.29 12.81
N LEU A 8 -11.42 -12.54 12.51
CA LEU A 8 -11.96 -12.43 11.15
C LEU A 8 -10.91 -11.89 10.17
N ALA A 9 -10.27 -10.77 10.51
CA ALA A 9 -9.23 -10.17 9.68
C ALA A 9 -8.08 -11.16 9.43
N THR A 10 -7.68 -11.93 10.44
CA THR A 10 -6.64 -12.95 10.34
C THR A 10 -7.06 -14.07 9.40
N LEU A 11 -8.26 -14.63 9.56
CA LEU A 11 -8.78 -15.70 8.69
C LEU A 11 -8.85 -15.25 7.23
N LEU A 12 -9.37 -14.05 6.97
CA LEU A 12 -9.46 -13.49 5.61
C LEU A 12 -8.07 -13.26 5.00
N ARG A 13 -7.08 -12.81 5.80
CA ARG A 13 -5.68 -12.67 5.35
C ARG A 13 -5.08 -14.01 4.89
N PHE A 14 -5.33 -15.08 5.62
CA PHE A 14 -4.91 -16.44 5.25
C PHE A 14 -5.73 -17.06 4.12
N GLY A 15 -6.74 -16.34 3.60
CA GLY A 15 -7.50 -16.73 2.42
C GLY A 15 -8.75 -17.54 2.74
N ALA A 16 -9.30 -17.43 3.95
CA ALA A 16 -10.66 -17.87 4.22
C ALA A 16 -11.63 -17.18 3.25
N GLY A 17 -12.57 -17.96 2.70
CA GLY A 17 -13.56 -17.42 1.78
C GLY A 17 -14.64 -16.63 2.53
N PRO A 18 -14.96 -15.39 2.15
CA PRO A 18 -16.05 -14.63 2.77
C PRO A 18 -17.44 -15.19 2.42
N ARG A 19 -17.51 -16.05 1.40
CA ARG A 19 -18.75 -16.64 0.87
C ARG A 19 -19.42 -17.66 1.81
N VAL A 20 -18.89 -17.86 3.01
CA VAL A 20 -19.54 -18.63 4.08
C VAL A 20 -20.62 -17.79 4.77
N ILE A 21 -20.55 -16.46 4.67
CA ILE A 21 -21.57 -15.53 5.13
C ILE A 21 -22.43 -15.12 3.92
N PRO A 22 -23.77 -15.06 4.03
CA PRO A 22 -24.62 -14.59 2.93
C PRO A 22 -24.27 -13.18 2.49
N LYS A 23 -24.24 -12.93 1.16
CA LYS A 23 -23.80 -11.65 0.60
C LYS A 23 -24.56 -10.43 1.14
N ALA A 24 -25.85 -10.58 1.42
CA ALA A 24 -26.70 -9.51 1.92
C ALA A 24 -26.20 -8.87 3.22
N PHE A 25 -25.37 -9.57 4.01
CA PHE A 25 -24.77 -9.03 5.22
C PHE A 25 -23.64 -8.04 4.96
N TYR A 26 -23.01 -8.04 3.78
CA TYR A 26 -21.81 -7.23 3.53
C TYR A 26 -21.78 -6.55 2.15
N ASP A 27 -22.71 -6.81 1.25
CA ASP A 27 -22.82 -6.13 -0.06
C ASP A 27 -24.24 -5.58 -0.23
N PRO A 28 -24.46 -4.25 -0.09
CA PRO A 28 -23.49 -3.21 0.26
C PRO A 28 -23.12 -3.20 1.76
N TYR A 29 -21.84 -2.98 2.08
CA TYR A 29 -21.32 -2.98 3.46
C TYR A 29 -21.74 -1.76 4.28
N CYS A 30 -22.03 -0.64 3.61
CA CYS A 30 -22.32 0.65 4.23
C CYS A 30 -23.83 0.89 4.47
N ARG A 31 -24.67 -0.12 4.27
CA ARG A 31 -26.12 -0.03 4.50
C ARG A 31 -26.47 -0.68 5.83
N ASP A 32 -27.24 0.00 6.66
CA ASP A 32 -27.74 -0.56 7.92
C ASP A 32 -28.65 -1.78 7.66
N LEU A 33 -28.50 -2.79 8.51
CA LEU A 33 -29.30 -4.01 8.46
C LEU A 33 -30.44 -3.91 9.49
N PRO A 34 -31.64 -4.45 9.19
CA PRO A 34 -32.70 -4.60 10.19
C PRO A 34 -32.24 -5.46 11.37
N GLU A 35 -32.86 -5.28 12.54
CA GLU A 35 -32.51 -6.04 13.76
C GLU A 35 -32.62 -7.56 13.58
N ASP A 36 -33.59 -8.01 12.77
CA ASP A 36 -33.84 -9.42 12.45
C ASP A 36 -32.98 -9.97 11.31
N GLY A 37 -32.12 -9.13 10.71
CA GLY A 37 -31.30 -9.48 9.56
C GLY A 37 -31.85 -9.01 8.21
N PRO A 38 -31.14 -9.34 7.12
CA PRO A 38 -31.58 -9.02 5.76
C PRO A 38 -32.92 -9.69 5.43
N ILE A 39 -33.75 -8.99 4.65
CA ILE A 39 -35.03 -9.51 4.13
C ILE A 39 -34.77 -10.77 3.29
N GLU A 40 -35.65 -11.76 3.34
CA GLU A 40 -35.51 -13.02 2.60
C GLU A 40 -35.29 -12.82 1.10
N GLU A 41 -35.92 -11.80 0.53
CA GLU A 41 -35.75 -11.40 -0.87
C GLU A 41 -34.31 -11.02 -1.22
N ALA A 42 -33.53 -10.50 -0.26
CA ALA A 42 -32.13 -10.15 -0.46
C ALA A 42 -31.17 -11.34 -0.24
N LEU A 43 -31.66 -12.44 0.36
CA LEU A 43 -30.90 -13.64 0.69
C LEU A 43 -30.89 -14.64 -0.47
N HIS A 44 -30.45 -14.20 -1.64
CA HIS A 44 -30.42 -15.03 -2.86
C HIS A 44 -29.51 -16.26 -2.76
N ASP A 45 -28.59 -16.28 -1.81
CA ASP A 45 -27.51 -17.25 -1.73
C ASP A 45 -27.58 -18.12 -0.48
N ILE A 46 -28.67 -18.08 0.28
CA ILE A 46 -28.82 -18.81 1.55
C ILE A 46 -28.99 -20.32 1.41
N ASP A 47 -29.49 -20.77 0.25
CA ASP A 47 -29.72 -22.18 -0.04
C ASP A 47 -28.43 -22.95 -0.37
N ASP A 48 -27.29 -22.27 -0.46
CA ASP A 48 -25.98 -22.93 -0.60
C ASP A 48 -25.68 -23.80 0.63
N ASP A 49 -25.16 -25.01 0.41
CA ASP A 49 -24.83 -25.97 1.48
C ASP A 49 -23.96 -25.38 2.60
N ASN A 50 -23.09 -24.42 2.27
CA ASN A 50 -22.17 -23.78 3.22
C ASN A 50 -22.82 -22.68 4.08
N LYS A 51 -24.11 -22.37 3.89
CA LYS A 51 -24.81 -21.26 4.58
C LYS A 51 -26.10 -21.69 5.27
N ARG A 52 -26.45 -22.98 5.20
CA ARG A 52 -27.62 -23.56 5.87
C ARG A 52 -27.62 -23.40 7.40
N TRP A 53 -26.46 -23.11 7.99
CA TRP A 53 -26.30 -22.77 9.41
C TRP A 53 -26.89 -21.39 9.77
N CYS A 54 -27.13 -20.51 8.78
CA CYS A 54 -27.65 -19.16 8.98
C CYS A 54 -29.19 -19.15 9.11
N THR A 55 -29.68 -19.70 10.23
CA THR A 55 -31.11 -19.66 10.61
C THR A 55 -31.54 -18.25 11.03
N ALA A 56 -32.85 -17.98 11.12
CA ALA A 56 -33.38 -16.66 11.50
C ALA A 56 -32.80 -16.14 12.84
N ASP A 57 -32.69 -17.01 13.85
CA ASP A 57 -32.11 -16.64 15.15
C ASP A 57 -30.63 -16.22 15.02
N VAL A 58 -29.87 -16.94 14.19
CA VAL A 58 -28.47 -16.65 13.92
C VAL A 58 -28.31 -15.33 13.15
N ARG A 59 -29.24 -14.98 12.26
CA ARG A 59 -29.22 -13.71 11.52
C ARG A 59 -29.25 -12.50 12.45
N ALA A 60 -30.14 -12.50 13.44
CA ALA A 60 -30.23 -11.42 14.42
C ALA A 60 -28.94 -11.25 15.25
N HIS A 61 -28.31 -12.38 15.63
CA HIS A 61 -27.01 -12.35 16.32
C HIS A 61 -25.89 -11.84 15.40
N LEU A 62 -25.88 -12.26 14.14
CA LEU A 62 -24.89 -11.80 13.16
C LEU A 62 -24.97 -10.29 12.96
N VAL A 63 -26.17 -9.71 12.83
CA VAL A 63 -26.34 -8.25 12.69
C VAL A 63 -25.73 -7.51 13.88
N LYS A 64 -26.02 -7.96 15.10
CA LYS A 64 -25.50 -7.32 16.32
C LYS A 64 -23.98 -7.43 16.45
N SER A 65 -23.40 -8.51 15.92
CA SER A 65 -21.96 -8.76 16.02
C SER A 65 -21.13 -8.15 14.89
N LEU A 66 -21.71 -7.97 13.70
CA LEU A 66 -20.98 -7.54 12.50
C LEU A 66 -20.87 -6.00 12.44
N SER A 67 -19.72 -5.51 12.87
CA SER A 67 -19.36 -4.09 12.75
C SER A 67 -19.09 -3.65 11.31
N LEU A 68 -19.09 -2.34 11.07
CA LEU A 68 -18.85 -1.75 9.74
C LEU A 68 -17.53 -2.21 9.13
N SER A 69 -16.46 -2.27 9.93
CA SER A 69 -15.14 -2.72 9.48
C SER A 69 -15.12 -4.19 9.08
N GLN A 70 -15.80 -5.06 9.84
CA GLN A 70 -15.87 -6.50 9.52
C GLN A 70 -16.66 -6.73 8.22
N ARG A 71 -17.78 -6.01 8.03
CA ARG A 71 -18.57 -6.05 6.79
C ARG A 71 -17.74 -5.57 5.60
N TYR A 72 -16.94 -4.51 5.77
CA TYR A 72 -16.03 -4.02 4.74
C TYR A 72 -14.93 -5.05 4.38
N ASP A 73 -14.31 -5.68 5.38
CA ASP A 73 -13.27 -6.69 5.14
C ASP A 73 -13.83 -7.93 4.41
N LEU A 74 -15.08 -8.33 4.72
CA LEU A 74 -15.82 -9.37 3.99
C LEU A 74 -16.13 -8.96 2.55
N TYR A 75 -16.67 -7.75 2.35
CA TYR A 75 -16.95 -7.18 1.04
C TYR A 75 -15.72 -7.21 0.14
N ARG A 76 -14.58 -6.72 0.65
CA ARG A 76 -13.33 -6.71 -0.11
C ARG A 76 -12.81 -8.09 -0.44
N SER A 77 -12.86 -9.01 0.52
CA SER A 77 -12.47 -10.41 0.29
C SER A 77 -13.30 -11.02 -0.83
N SER A 78 -14.56 -10.59 -0.99
CA SER A 78 -15.49 -11.18 -1.95
C SER A 78 -15.20 -10.73 -3.40
N LYS A 79 -14.65 -9.52 -3.56
CA LYS A 79 -14.26 -8.95 -4.86
C LYS A 79 -12.90 -9.47 -5.34
N VAL A 80 -12.04 -9.95 -4.44
CA VAL A 80 -10.76 -10.53 -4.82
C VAL A 80 -10.96 -11.90 -5.47
N LYS A 81 -10.48 -12.06 -6.71
CA LYS A 81 -10.53 -13.33 -7.44
C LYS A 81 -9.85 -14.46 -6.64
N PRO A 82 -10.47 -15.65 -6.55
CA PRO A 82 -9.85 -16.82 -5.93
C PRO A 82 -8.51 -17.13 -6.58
N ARG A 83 -7.48 -17.36 -5.76
CA ARG A 83 -6.10 -17.50 -6.24
C ARG A 83 -5.84 -18.88 -6.85
N SER A 84 -5.02 -18.94 -7.90
CA SER A 84 -4.57 -20.22 -8.45
C SER A 84 -3.70 -20.97 -7.44
N GLY A 85 -3.74 -22.32 -7.46
CA GLY A 85 -2.92 -23.14 -6.56
C GLY A 85 -1.41 -22.86 -6.70
N ARG A 86 -0.96 -22.51 -7.91
CA ARG A 86 0.44 -22.16 -8.21
C ARG A 86 0.91 -20.88 -7.51
N GLU A 87 0.06 -19.85 -7.43
CA GLU A 87 0.41 -18.61 -6.71
C GLU A 87 0.59 -18.86 -5.22
N LYS A 88 -0.27 -19.69 -4.62
CA LYS A 88 -0.17 -20.06 -3.21
C LYS A 88 1.11 -20.84 -2.92
N GLU A 89 1.44 -21.79 -3.80
CA GLU A 89 2.66 -22.61 -3.66
C GLU A 89 3.93 -21.77 -3.79
N LEU A 90 4.00 -20.86 -4.77
CA LEU A 90 5.17 -19.99 -4.99
C LEU A 90 5.43 -19.08 -3.79
N LEU A 91 4.39 -18.45 -3.25
CA LEU A 91 4.50 -17.58 -2.08
C LEU A 91 4.81 -18.35 -0.79
N GLY A 92 4.29 -19.58 -0.67
CA GLY A 92 4.66 -20.49 0.42
C GLY A 92 6.16 -20.83 0.42
N ARG A 93 6.74 -21.09 -0.76
CA ARG A 93 8.18 -21.36 -0.91
C ARG A 93 9.07 -20.15 -0.60
N GLN A 94 8.58 -18.94 -0.83
CA GLN A 94 9.31 -17.69 -0.58
C GLN A 94 9.12 -17.16 0.85
N GLY A 95 8.34 -17.83 1.71
CA GLY A 95 7.96 -17.28 3.02
C GLY A 95 7.10 -16.00 2.93
N ALA A 96 6.66 -15.63 1.73
CA ALA A 96 5.93 -14.39 1.43
C ALA A 96 4.41 -14.58 1.52
N GLY A 97 3.95 -15.48 2.39
CA GLY A 97 2.52 -15.77 2.59
C GLY A 97 1.70 -14.53 2.95
N GLU A 98 2.31 -13.52 3.59
CA GLU A 98 1.64 -12.27 3.96
C GLU A 98 1.28 -11.40 2.75
N VAL A 99 2.01 -11.49 1.64
CA VAL A 99 1.73 -10.75 0.39
C VAL A 99 0.32 -11.06 -0.13
N LEU A 100 -0.16 -12.27 0.15
CA LEU A 100 -1.51 -12.70 -0.12
C LEU A 100 -2.56 -11.80 0.57
N GLY A 101 -2.29 -11.45 1.83
CA GLY A 101 -3.17 -10.66 2.68
C GLY A 101 -3.08 -9.15 2.48
N LEU A 102 -2.24 -8.63 1.58
CA LEU A 102 -2.04 -7.18 1.39
C LEU A 102 -3.32 -6.40 1.16
N HIS A 103 -4.24 -6.97 0.38
CA HIS A 103 -5.55 -6.38 0.14
C HIS A 103 -6.36 -6.18 1.43
N GLN A 104 -6.07 -6.90 2.53
CA GLN A 104 -6.70 -6.70 3.85
C GLN A 104 -5.86 -5.94 4.86
N MET A 105 -4.68 -5.47 4.47
CA MET A 105 -3.86 -4.62 5.32
C MET A 105 -4.18 -3.13 5.11
N ILE A 106 -4.49 -2.74 3.87
CA ILE A 106 -4.69 -1.34 3.49
C ILE A 106 -6.13 -1.13 3.03
N VAL A 107 -6.87 -0.22 3.67
CA VAL A 107 -8.24 0.17 3.26
C VAL A 107 -8.19 0.87 1.90
N ALA A 108 -9.23 0.66 1.08
CA ALA A 108 -9.49 1.27 -0.22
C ALA A 108 -8.56 0.95 -1.39
N GLN A 109 -7.25 1.07 -1.19
CA GLN A 109 -6.20 1.10 -2.22
C GLN A 109 -6.06 -0.23 -2.99
N SER A 110 -7.13 -0.69 -3.62
CA SER A 110 -7.28 -1.96 -4.33
C SER A 110 -6.38 -1.98 -5.56
N ILE A 111 -6.29 -0.86 -6.27
CA ILE A 111 -5.40 -0.65 -7.39
C ILE A 111 -3.94 -0.73 -6.94
N ALA A 112 -3.55 0.02 -5.90
CA ALA A 112 -2.18 0.01 -5.43
C ALA A 112 -1.78 -1.36 -4.86
N THR A 113 -2.67 -2.02 -4.12
CA THR A 113 -2.44 -3.38 -3.60
C THR A 113 -2.36 -4.43 -4.69
N ARG A 114 -3.17 -4.34 -5.77
CA ARG A 114 -3.04 -5.22 -6.95
C ARG A 114 -1.70 -4.99 -7.66
N TRP A 115 -1.29 -3.74 -7.83
CA TRP A 115 -0.01 -3.38 -8.42
C TRP A 115 1.16 -3.90 -7.59
N LEU A 116 1.14 -3.63 -6.28
CA LEU A 116 2.13 -4.13 -5.31
C LEU A 116 2.19 -5.64 -5.32
N LYS A 117 1.05 -6.35 -5.28
CA LYS A 117 1.03 -7.81 -5.36
C LYS A 117 1.76 -8.31 -6.61
N LYS A 118 1.48 -7.74 -7.78
CA LYS A 118 2.11 -8.14 -9.05
C LYS A 118 3.62 -7.95 -9.04
N LYS A 119 4.12 -6.86 -8.43
CA LYS A 119 5.55 -6.55 -8.35
C LYS A 119 6.24 -7.32 -7.22
N LEU A 120 5.64 -7.41 -6.04
CA LEU A 120 6.17 -8.11 -4.86
C LEU A 120 6.32 -9.62 -5.09
N LEU A 121 5.45 -10.22 -5.90
CA LEU A 121 5.61 -11.61 -6.37
C LEU A 121 6.94 -11.84 -7.09
N VAL A 122 7.51 -10.82 -7.72
CA VAL A 122 8.82 -10.88 -8.39
C VAL A 122 9.95 -10.70 -7.37
N PHE A 123 9.71 -9.97 -6.28
CA PHE A 123 10.75 -9.58 -5.33
C PHE A 123 10.90 -10.47 -4.10
N GLY A 124 10.00 -11.44 -3.88
CA GLY A 124 10.13 -12.61 -2.98
C GLY A 124 10.39 -12.32 -1.49
N ASP A 125 11.43 -11.56 -1.16
CA ASP A 125 11.96 -11.35 0.18
C ASP A 125 11.78 -9.91 0.69
N LEU A 126 11.00 -9.08 0.00
CA LEU A 126 10.91 -7.64 0.28
C LEU A 126 10.44 -7.34 1.73
N MET A 127 9.65 -8.24 2.32
CA MET A 127 9.15 -8.15 3.70
C MET A 127 10.25 -8.38 4.76
N SER A 128 11.37 -9.00 4.40
CA SER A 128 12.51 -9.23 5.30
C SER A 128 13.62 -8.18 5.18
N LEU A 129 13.47 -7.24 4.23
CA LEU A 129 14.49 -6.24 3.97
C LEU A 129 14.47 -5.17 5.06
N GLU A 130 15.66 -4.74 5.45
CA GLU A 130 15.79 -3.63 6.39
C GLU A 130 15.39 -2.31 5.70
N LEU A 131 14.50 -1.58 6.37
CA LEU A 131 13.96 -0.29 5.94
C LEU A 131 14.68 0.85 6.69
N ASN A 132 15.20 1.81 5.94
CA ASN A 132 15.65 3.09 6.46
C ASN A 132 14.68 4.18 6.02
N VAL A 133 14.04 4.85 6.98
CA VAL A 133 13.13 5.98 6.74
C VAL A 133 13.91 7.27 6.89
N VAL A 134 13.79 8.13 5.88
CA VAL A 134 14.41 9.45 5.81
C VAL A 134 13.30 10.48 5.70
N ASP A 135 13.16 11.32 6.73
CA ASP A 135 12.27 12.48 6.69
C ASP A 135 12.96 13.63 5.95
N CYS A 136 12.51 13.95 4.73
CA CYS A 136 13.10 15.00 3.92
C CYS A 136 12.75 16.42 4.34
N THR A 137 11.90 16.62 5.36
CA THR A 137 11.65 17.96 5.91
C THR A 137 12.85 18.51 6.67
N ILE A 138 13.68 17.61 7.22
CA ILE A 138 14.81 17.91 8.07
C ILE A 138 16.01 18.38 7.24
N PHE A 139 16.21 17.79 6.06
CA PHE A 139 17.41 17.95 5.25
C PHE A 139 17.22 18.99 4.15
N LYS A 140 17.95 20.10 4.23
CA LYS A 140 17.99 21.16 3.21
C LYS A 140 19.26 21.10 2.37
N GLN A 141 20.36 20.58 2.92
CA GLN A 141 21.66 20.48 2.25
C GLN A 141 22.17 19.03 2.17
N ASP A 142 23.05 18.77 1.19
CA ASP A 142 23.64 17.45 0.91
C ASP A 142 24.40 16.86 2.11
N ASN A 143 25.21 17.71 2.74
CA ASN A 143 25.98 17.46 3.95
C ASN A 143 25.12 17.11 5.17
N GLU A 144 23.83 17.42 5.17
CA GLU A 144 22.91 17.01 6.24
C GLU A 144 22.37 15.60 5.98
N LEU A 145 22.09 15.24 4.71
CA LEU A 145 21.55 13.93 4.35
C LEU A 145 22.61 12.82 4.41
N PHE A 146 23.80 13.08 3.83
CA PHE A 146 24.88 12.12 3.75
C PHE A 146 26.00 12.36 4.77
N GLY A 147 25.96 13.48 5.48
CA GLY A 147 26.97 13.87 6.45
C GLY A 147 28.05 14.76 5.83
N PRO A 148 28.83 15.46 6.68
CA PRO A 148 29.91 16.32 6.22
C PRO A 148 30.99 15.50 5.49
N ARG A 149 31.63 16.12 4.50
CA ARG A 149 32.75 15.52 3.77
C ARG A 149 34.07 15.75 4.50
N ALA A 150 35.05 14.86 4.33
CA ALA A 150 36.40 15.14 4.80
C ALA A 150 36.97 16.43 4.14
N PRO A 151 37.69 17.32 4.87
CA PRO A 151 38.11 17.22 6.27
C PRO A 151 37.27 18.09 7.24
N TYR A 152 35.99 18.34 6.95
CA TYR A 152 35.13 19.14 7.84
C TYR A 152 34.92 18.44 9.19
N SER A 153 34.66 19.21 10.26
CA SER A 153 34.40 18.64 11.59
C SER A 153 33.29 17.58 11.56
N GLU A 154 33.43 16.54 12.41
CA GLU A 154 32.45 15.45 12.57
C GLU A 154 32.23 14.57 11.33
N TYR A 155 33.08 14.69 10.30
CA TYR A 155 33.01 13.81 9.12
C TYR A 155 33.15 12.32 9.46
N GLU A 156 33.85 11.95 10.53
CA GLU A 156 34.10 10.54 10.87
C GLU A 156 32.82 9.79 11.27
N ASP A 157 31.85 10.49 11.86
CA ASP A 157 30.58 9.92 12.31
C ASP A 157 29.62 9.64 11.13
N GLY A 158 29.78 10.40 10.04
CA GLY A 158 28.91 10.32 8.86
C GLY A 158 27.48 10.74 9.16
N SER A 159 26.51 10.05 8.55
CA SER A 159 25.08 10.28 8.76
C SER A 159 24.33 8.96 8.85
N PRO A 160 23.09 8.94 9.35
CA PRO A 160 22.27 7.73 9.39
C PRO A 160 22.15 7.06 8.01
N LEU A 161 21.92 7.82 6.93
CA LEU A 161 21.78 7.26 5.59
C LEU A 161 23.12 6.77 5.03
N ASN A 162 24.21 7.53 5.18
CA ASN A 162 25.55 7.11 4.75
C ASN A 162 25.95 5.80 5.43
N ASN A 163 25.82 5.74 6.75
CA ASN A 163 26.16 4.55 7.55
C ASN A 163 25.29 3.34 7.17
N PHE A 164 24.00 3.58 6.89
CA PHE A 164 23.08 2.55 6.43
C PHE A 164 23.51 1.96 5.08
N LEU A 165 23.79 2.81 4.08
CA LEU A 165 24.19 2.39 2.74
C LEU A 165 25.54 1.65 2.76
N VAL A 166 26.51 2.14 3.53
CA VAL A 166 27.82 1.48 3.69
C VAL A 166 27.66 0.10 4.30
N ARG A 167 26.83 -0.05 5.34
CA ARG A 167 26.56 -1.34 5.98
C ARG A 167 25.79 -2.29 5.06
N LYS A 168 24.95 -1.77 4.16
CA LYS A 168 24.14 -2.55 3.21
C LYS A 168 24.75 -2.67 1.81
N ALA A 169 26.03 -2.33 1.65
CA ALA A 169 26.73 -2.43 0.38
C ALA A 169 26.55 -3.81 -0.27
N GLY A 170 26.16 -3.84 -1.54
CA GLY A 170 25.95 -5.07 -2.32
C GLY A 170 24.78 -5.95 -1.86
N SER A 171 23.97 -5.49 -0.90
CA SER A 171 22.84 -6.20 -0.30
C SER A 171 21.52 -5.49 -0.59
N ARG A 172 20.42 -6.24 -0.54
CA ARG A 172 19.08 -5.65 -0.68
C ARG A 172 18.69 -4.89 0.58
N CYS A 173 18.20 -3.68 0.41
CA CYS A 173 17.65 -2.84 1.48
C CYS A 173 16.60 -1.89 0.89
N ILE A 174 15.83 -1.25 1.76
CA ILE A 174 14.84 -0.23 1.35
C ILE A 174 15.25 1.10 1.95
N VAL A 175 15.31 2.14 1.13
CA VAL A 175 15.41 3.53 1.57
C VAL A 175 14.11 4.23 1.21
N PHE A 176 13.37 4.67 2.22
CA PHE A 176 12.11 5.38 2.07
C PHE A 176 12.32 6.86 2.40
N MET A 177 12.13 7.72 1.41
CA MET A 177 12.27 9.17 1.54
C MET A 177 10.87 9.78 1.60
N ASP A 178 10.50 10.28 2.78
CA ASP A 178 9.21 10.90 3.02
C ASP A 178 9.25 12.41 2.76
N GLU A 179 8.13 13.01 2.36
CA GLU A 179 8.02 14.41 1.96
C GLU A 179 9.09 14.86 0.94
N PHE A 180 9.32 14.05 -0.08
CA PHE A 180 10.42 14.27 -1.03
C PHE A 180 10.34 15.62 -1.76
N GLU A 181 9.16 16.24 -1.92
CA GLU A 181 9.03 17.58 -2.50
C GLU A 181 9.65 18.72 -1.70
N LYS A 182 10.00 18.48 -0.43
CA LYS A 182 10.65 19.47 0.43
C LYS A 182 12.16 19.55 0.21
N THR A 183 12.73 18.56 -0.48
CA THR A 183 14.18 18.49 -0.77
C THR A 183 14.64 19.59 -1.72
N SER A 184 15.90 20.00 -1.58
CA SER A 184 16.55 20.99 -2.44
C SER A 184 17.05 20.37 -3.76
N LYS A 185 17.29 21.22 -4.76
CA LYS A 185 17.88 20.79 -6.05
C LYS A 185 19.28 20.18 -5.88
N ASP A 186 20.03 20.65 -4.88
CA ASP A 186 21.36 20.11 -4.59
C ASP A 186 21.27 18.66 -4.13
N LEU A 187 20.30 18.35 -3.27
CA LEU A 187 20.01 16.98 -2.84
C LEU A 187 19.54 16.11 -4.02
N HIS A 188 18.71 16.64 -4.93
CA HIS A 188 18.32 15.91 -6.15
C HIS A 188 19.54 15.52 -6.98
N ASN A 189 20.53 16.41 -7.11
CA ASN A 189 21.75 16.15 -7.85
C ASN A 189 22.61 15.06 -7.21
N THR A 190 22.72 15.02 -5.88
CA THR A 190 23.45 13.95 -5.17
C THR A 190 22.81 12.59 -5.40
N LEU A 191 21.47 12.52 -5.45
CA LEU A 191 20.75 11.26 -5.65
C LEU A 191 20.82 10.70 -7.08
N LEU A 192 21.31 11.48 -8.06
CA LEU A 192 21.36 11.03 -9.46
C LEU A 192 22.26 9.80 -9.67
N LEU A 193 23.39 9.73 -8.96
CA LEU A 193 24.33 8.61 -9.05
C LEU A 193 23.76 7.32 -8.44
N PRO A 194 23.23 7.35 -7.18
CA PRO A 194 22.53 6.20 -6.62
C PRO A 194 21.37 5.70 -7.50
N PHE A 195 20.59 6.62 -8.08
CA PHE A 195 19.40 6.25 -8.86
C PHE A 195 19.72 5.72 -10.26
N GLN A 196 20.87 6.07 -10.83
CA GLN A 196 21.26 5.63 -12.17
C GLN A 196 22.13 4.39 -12.15
N ASP A 197 23.25 4.46 -11.41
CA ASP A 197 24.31 3.47 -11.49
C ASP A 197 24.31 2.52 -10.29
N GLY A 198 23.46 2.79 -9.29
CA GLY A 198 23.48 2.03 -8.03
C GLY A 198 24.80 2.21 -7.31
N ARG A 199 25.39 3.40 -7.38
CA ARG A 199 26.67 3.73 -6.76
C ARG A 199 26.54 4.99 -5.93
N TYR A 200 27.20 4.98 -4.80
CA TYR A 200 27.25 6.10 -3.87
C TYR A 200 28.68 6.27 -3.36
N GLU A 201 29.13 7.50 -3.14
CA GLU A 201 30.45 7.79 -2.60
C GLU A 201 30.33 8.12 -1.11
N ASP A 202 30.95 7.31 -0.24
CA ASP A 202 30.95 7.54 1.21
C ASP A 202 31.67 8.86 1.51
N HIS A 203 30.93 9.85 2.03
CA HIS A 203 31.45 11.19 2.30
C HIS A 203 32.62 11.22 3.30
N ARG A 204 32.79 10.16 4.10
CA ARG A 204 33.83 10.08 5.12
C ARG A 204 35.21 9.79 4.55
N ASN A 205 35.27 8.97 3.49
CA ASN A 205 36.53 8.41 2.99
C ASN A 205 36.63 8.37 1.45
N GLY A 206 35.60 8.83 0.73
CA GLY A 206 35.55 8.83 -0.74
C GLY A 206 35.38 7.44 -1.37
N LYS A 207 35.10 6.40 -0.57
CA LYS A 207 34.98 5.04 -1.07
C LYS A 207 33.65 4.87 -1.81
N LEU A 208 33.72 4.25 -2.98
CA LEU A 208 32.54 3.85 -3.73
C LEU A 208 31.84 2.67 -3.04
N ILE A 209 30.55 2.85 -2.77
CA ILE A 209 29.62 1.90 -2.17
C ILE A 209 28.66 1.41 -3.26
N ASP A 210 28.48 0.09 -3.32
CA ASP A 210 27.50 -0.55 -4.20
C ASP A 210 26.10 -0.50 -3.57
N SER A 211 25.23 0.33 -4.13
CA SER A 211 23.81 0.47 -3.78
C SER A 211 22.88 -0.03 -4.90
N SER A 212 23.40 -0.83 -5.86
CA SER A 212 22.63 -1.33 -7.02
C SER A 212 21.45 -2.23 -6.66
N LYS A 213 21.44 -2.78 -5.44
CA LYS A 213 20.36 -3.61 -4.90
C LYS A 213 19.44 -2.86 -3.93
N SER A 214 19.71 -1.58 -3.67
CA SER A 214 18.88 -0.74 -2.81
C SER A 214 17.60 -0.34 -3.55
N ILE A 215 16.47 -0.51 -2.88
CA ILE A 215 15.16 -0.09 -3.39
C ILE A 215 14.86 1.29 -2.80
N TRP A 216 14.76 2.28 -3.67
CA TRP A 216 14.45 3.65 -3.27
C TRP A 216 12.96 3.93 -3.48
N ILE A 217 12.28 4.34 -2.42
CA ILE A 217 10.86 4.70 -2.44
C ILE A 217 10.76 6.18 -2.06
N LEU A 218 10.17 6.98 -2.95
CA LEU A 218 9.98 8.40 -2.72
C LEU A 218 8.48 8.65 -2.51
N ALA A 219 8.11 9.19 -1.36
CA ALA A 219 6.76 9.68 -1.10
C ALA A 219 6.71 11.19 -1.35
N THR A 220 5.71 11.65 -2.08
CA THR A 220 5.54 13.07 -2.36
C THR A 220 4.09 13.46 -2.52
N ASN A 221 3.74 14.62 -1.95
CA ASN A 221 2.41 15.22 -2.06
C ASN A 221 2.32 16.22 -3.23
N LYS A 222 3.39 16.38 -4.02
CA LYS A 222 3.46 17.39 -5.09
C LYS A 222 2.45 17.16 -6.22
N LEU A 223 1.90 15.95 -6.31
CA LEU A 223 1.04 15.50 -7.39
C LEU A 223 -0.43 15.32 -6.94
N ASP A 224 -0.74 15.64 -5.69
CA ASP A 224 -2.03 15.36 -5.07
C ASP A 224 -3.17 16.07 -5.80
N ASP A 225 -3.01 17.34 -6.15
CA ASP A 225 -4.04 18.11 -6.86
C ASP A 225 -4.47 17.42 -8.17
N SER A 226 -3.52 16.87 -8.90
CA SER A 226 -3.77 16.12 -10.14
C SER A 226 -4.45 14.79 -9.88
N ILE A 227 -4.09 14.09 -8.80
CA ILE A 227 -4.76 12.86 -8.36
C ILE A 227 -6.21 13.17 -7.96
N HIS A 228 -6.43 14.21 -7.17
CA HIS A 228 -7.76 14.66 -6.74
C HIS A 228 -8.64 15.03 -7.94
N SER A 229 -8.12 15.84 -8.87
CA SER A 229 -8.82 16.22 -10.10
C SER A 229 -9.16 15.02 -10.98
N PHE A 230 -8.20 14.09 -11.16
CA PHE A 230 -8.41 12.88 -11.94
C PHE A 230 -9.47 11.96 -11.32
N CYS A 231 -9.41 11.77 -10.00
CA CYS A 231 -10.37 10.96 -9.25
C CYS A 231 -11.77 11.58 -9.28
N GLY A 232 -11.90 12.90 -9.16
CA GLY A 232 -13.18 13.59 -9.29
C GLY A 232 -13.81 13.41 -10.67
N THR A 233 -13.00 13.55 -11.72
CA THR A 233 -13.46 13.39 -13.11
C THR A 233 -13.88 11.96 -13.44
N HIS A 234 -13.20 10.95 -12.89
CA HIS A 234 -13.40 9.54 -13.23
C HIS A 234 -14.04 8.72 -12.09
N ARG A 235 -14.74 9.39 -11.17
CA ARG A 235 -15.26 8.79 -9.93
C ARG A 235 -16.05 7.51 -10.15
N GLN A 236 -16.96 7.52 -11.12
CA GLN A 236 -17.84 6.38 -11.40
C GLN A 236 -17.05 5.12 -11.78
N VAL A 237 -16.04 5.25 -12.64
CA VAL A 237 -15.26 4.08 -13.07
C VAL A 237 -14.28 3.63 -11.97
N LEU A 238 -13.68 4.57 -11.24
CA LEU A 238 -12.67 4.24 -10.23
C LEU A 238 -13.26 3.66 -8.94
N PHE A 239 -14.46 4.08 -8.53
CA PHE A 239 -15.01 3.72 -7.21
C PHE A 239 -16.33 2.95 -7.26
N GLU A 240 -17.08 3.03 -8.37
CA GLU A 240 -18.42 2.42 -8.47
C GLU A 240 -18.49 1.26 -9.48
N SER A 241 -17.57 1.21 -10.45
CA SER A 241 -17.49 0.12 -11.43
C SER A 241 -16.82 -1.13 -10.86
N GLU A 242 -17.31 -2.31 -11.25
CA GLU A 242 -16.65 -3.60 -11.00
C GLU A 242 -15.68 -4.00 -12.12
N ASP A 243 -15.55 -3.18 -13.17
CA ASP A 243 -14.63 -3.44 -14.29
C ASP A 243 -13.18 -3.08 -13.92
N GLU A 244 -12.47 -4.09 -13.39
CA GLU A 244 -11.04 -4.02 -13.05
C GLU A 244 -10.17 -3.57 -14.24
N GLU A 245 -10.53 -3.96 -15.47
CA GLU A 245 -9.72 -3.66 -16.66
C GLU A 245 -9.86 -2.19 -17.07
N ALA A 246 -11.09 -1.65 -16.99
CA ALA A 246 -11.32 -0.22 -17.20
C ALA A 246 -10.61 0.63 -16.14
N GLN A 247 -10.64 0.20 -14.87
CA GLN A 247 -9.89 0.85 -13.80
C GLN A 247 -8.38 0.86 -14.07
N ASP A 248 -7.81 -0.28 -14.45
CA ASP A 248 -6.38 -0.39 -14.77
C ASP A 248 -5.98 0.50 -15.95
N LYS A 249 -6.83 0.58 -16.98
CA LYS A 249 -6.61 1.47 -18.13
C LYS A 249 -6.59 2.94 -17.71
N LEU A 250 -7.51 3.37 -16.83
CA LEU A 250 -7.56 4.74 -16.33
C LEU A 250 -6.35 5.06 -15.44
N VAL A 251 -5.99 4.17 -14.53
CA VAL A 251 -4.81 4.33 -13.67
C VAL A 251 -3.55 4.40 -14.52
N GLY A 252 -3.45 3.59 -15.58
CA GLY A 252 -2.35 3.70 -16.53
C GLY A 252 -2.27 5.05 -17.25
N LYS A 253 -3.41 5.72 -17.49
CA LYS A 253 -3.44 7.12 -17.97
C LYS A 253 -2.95 8.09 -16.88
N LEU A 254 -3.44 7.94 -15.64
CA LEU A 254 -3.00 8.75 -14.50
C LEU A 254 -1.49 8.64 -14.28
N CYS A 255 -0.91 7.43 -14.22
CA CYS A 255 0.54 7.23 -14.07
C CYS A 255 1.35 7.96 -15.15
N ARG A 256 0.88 7.95 -16.41
CA ARG A 256 1.54 8.67 -17.52
C ARG A 256 1.46 10.19 -17.35
N GLN A 257 0.32 10.69 -16.88
CA GLN A 257 0.15 12.11 -16.58
C GLN A 257 1.07 12.52 -15.42
N LEU A 258 1.01 11.79 -14.30
CA LEU A 258 1.84 12.04 -13.11
C LEU A 258 3.33 11.98 -13.44
N ARG A 259 3.77 11.09 -14.34
CA ARG A 259 5.17 11.05 -14.77
C ARG A 259 5.61 12.32 -15.49
N LYS A 260 4.74 12.90 -16.33
CA LYS A 260 5.04 14.17 -17.01
C LYS A 260 5.12 15.33 -16.02
N GLU A 261 4.17 15.38 -15.09
CA GLU A 261 4.14 16.41 -14.04
C GLU A 261 5.33 16.28 -13.08
N PHE A 262 5.70 15.06 -12.69
CA PHE A 262 6.90 14.77 -11.90
C PHE A 262 8.16 15.29 -12.59
N ILE A 263 8.32 15.03 -13.90
CA ILE A 263 9.44 15.60 -14.69
C ILE A 263 9.38 17.13 -14.72
N GLY A 264 8.17 17.73 -14.78
CA GLY A 264 7.99 19.18 -14.72
C GLY A 264 8.42 19.79 -13.38
N HIS A 265 8.13 19.11 -12.26
CA HIS A 265 8.46 19.60 -10.92
C HIS A 265 9.90 19.33 -10.49
N PHE A 266 10.42 18.13 -10.77
CA PHE A 266 11.73 17.66 -10.29
C PHE A 266 12.81 17.63 -11.38
N GLY A 267 12.44 17.97 -12.62
CA GLY A 267 13.35 17.98 -13.76
C GLY A 267 13.56 16.62 -14.40
N ALA A 268 14.01 16.65 -15.66
CA ALA A 268 14.31 15.46 -16.45
C ALA A 268 15.41 14.56 -15.87
N PRO A 269 16.48 15.07 -15.21
CA PRO A 269 17.49 14.20 -14.61
C PRO A 269 16.90 13.25 -13.57
N LEU A 270 16.12 13.76 -12.62
CA LEU A 270 15.51 12.91 -11.61
C LEU A 270 14.37 12.07 -12.21
N GLY A 271 13.43 12.71 -12.91
CA GLY A 271 12.24 12.04 -13.43
C GLY A 271 12.55 10.95 -14.47
N GLY A 272 13.64 11.07 -15.22
CA GLY A 272 14.11 10.04 -16.14
C GLY A 272 14.58 8.76 -15.44
N ARG A 273 15.04 8.85 -14.19
CA ARG A 273 15.57 7.74 -13.38
C ARG A 273 14.50 7.04 -12.53
N ILE A 274 13.30 7.61 -12.43
CA ILE A 274 12.18 6.95 -11.76
C ILE A 274 11.67 5.78 -12.60
N THR A 275 11.76 4.58 -12.02
CA THR A 275 11.32 3.32 -12.66
C THR A 275 9.80 3.25 -12.79
N GLU A 276 9.07 3.57 -11.73
CA GLU A 276 7.62 3.41 -11.64
C GLU A 276 7.02 4.50 -10.73
N ILE A 277 5.77 4.90 -11.01
CA ILE A 277 4.99 5.81 -10.17
C ILE A 277 3.73 5.08 -9.73
N LEU A 278 3.54 4.99 -8.42
CA LEU A 278 2.38 4.37 -7.80
C LEU A 278 1.48 5.46 -7.18
N PRO A 279 0.35 5.83 -7.81
CA PRO A 279 -0.58 6.76 -7.23
C PRO A 279 -1.39 6.11 -6.11
N PHE A 280 -1.50 6.79 -4.97
CA PHE A 280 -2.51 6.50 -3.96
C PHE A 280 -3.76 7.31 -4.29
N LEU A 281 -4.89 6.63 -4.47
CA LEU A 281 -6.14 7.30 -4.83
C LEU A 281 -6.83 7.87 -3.60
N VAL A 282 -7.72 8.83 -3.81
CA VAL A 282 -8.57 9.35 -2.73
C VAL A 282 -9.51 8.26 -2.20
N PHE A 283 -9.84 8.32 -0.92
CA PHE A 283 -10.82 7.43 -0.32
C PHE A 283 -12.23 7.75 -0.82
N ALA A 284 -13.01 6.72 -1.15
CA ALA A 284 -14.44 6.91 -1.31
C ALA A 284 -15.06 7.28 0.06
N PRO A 285 -16.16 8.05 0.11
CA PRO A 285 -16.79 8.46 1.38
C PRO A 285 -17.10 7.27 2.31
N GLN A 286 -17.54 6.15 1.75
CA GLN A 286 -17.83 4.92 2.48
C GLN A 286 -16.57 4.29 3.07
N GLU A 287 -15.43 4.41 2.39
CA GLU A 287 -14.15 3.89 2.85
C GLU A 287 -13.54 4.77 3.94
N ALA A 288 -13.72 6.08 3.84
CA ALA A 288 -13.35 7.02 4.90
C ALA A 288 -14.11 6.70 6.20
N ALA A 289 -15.41 6.40 6.12
CA ALA A 289 -16.19 5.97 7.28
C ALA A 289 -15.65 4.68 7.91
N VAL A 290 -15.18 3.72 7.09
CA VAL A 290 -14.54 2.50 7.59
C VAL A 290 -13.23 2.79 8.32
N ILE A 291 -12.42 3.73 7.83
CA ILE A 291 -11.17 4.14 8.49
C ILE A 291 -11.49 4.74 9.86
N VAL A 292 -12.43 5.69 9.91
CA VAL A 292 -12.87 6.30 11.17
C VAL A 292 -13.36 5.23 12.14
N HIS A 293 -14.20 4.31 11.67
CA HIS A 293 -14.68 3.20 12.50
C HIS A 293 -13.53 2.31 13.01
N LYS A 294 -12.52 1.97 12.18
CA LYS A 294 -11.34 1.20 12.63
C LYS A 294 -10.58 1.93 13.73
N VAL A 295 -10.36 3.24 13.57
CA VAL A 295 -9.65 4.06 14.56
C VAL A 295 -10.44 4.14 15.88
N LEU A 296 -11.76 4.36 15.82
CA LEU A 296 -12.60 4.37 17.02
C LEU A 296 -12.56 3.05 17.78
N MET A 297 -12.65 1.92 17.06
CA MET A 297 -12.55 0.59 17.66
C MET A 297 -11.18 0.30 18.30
N ASP A 298 -10.12 0.98 17.87
CA ASP A 298 -8.79 0.87 18.46
C ASP A 298 -8.62 1.74 19.71
N LEU A 299 -9.37 2.85 19.82
CA LEU A 299 -9.40 3.69 21.02
C LEU A 299 -10.24 3.10 22.17
N GLU A 300 -11.24 2.27 21.85
CA GLU A 300 -12.10 1.60 22.83
C GLU A 300 -11.42 0.40 23.53
N THR A 301 -10.19 0.06 23.16
CA THR A 301 -9.39 -1.01 23.79
C THR A 301 -8.07 -0.52 24.34
#